data_AF-A0A1G0G2V4-F1
#
_entry.id   AF-A0A1G0G2V4-F1
#
_cell.length_a   1.000
_cell.length_b   1.000
_cell.length_c   1.000
_cell.angle_alpha   90.00
_cell.angle_beta   90.00
_cell.angle_gamma   90.00
#
_symmetry.space_group_name_H-M   'P 1'
#
loop_
_entity.id
_entity.type
_entity.pdbx_description
1 polymer ?
#
loop_
_entity_poly.entity_id
_entity_poly.type
_entity_poly.pdbx_seq_one_letter_code
_entity_poly.pdbx_strand_id
1 'polypeptide(L)'
;MFEQENKQIQFSNENSPFTELFSLLKRYENLSSGLPTLAYNSDELKVMYQHIDNAMDALLQGLQDIGHLMNMIARDKKEVTDDINNIGFFITSISNLTEALNSLRSDADCVLRDRGVSNY
;
A
#
# COMPACT_ATOMS: atom_id res chain seq x y z
N MET A 1 14.02 -32.82 -25.96
CA MET A 1 12.62 -32.36 -25.96
C MET A 1 12.34 -31.98 -24.52
N PHE A 2 12.39 -30.69 -24.19
CA PHE A 2 12.20 -30.22 -22.80
C PHE A 2 10.85 -29.52 -22.73
N GLU A 3 9.92 -30.17 -22.03
CA GLU A 3 8.63 -29.60 -21.64
C GLU A 3 8.91 -28.50 -20.61
N GLN A 4 8.56 -27.26 -20.96
CA GLN A 4 8.51 -26.17 -19.97
C GLN A 4 7.16 -26.25 -19.27
N GLU A 5 7.17 -26.69 -18.02
CA GLU A 5 6.03 -26.61 -17.11
C GLU A 5 5.61 -25.15 -16.94
N ASN A 6 4.43 -24.81 -17.47
CA ASN A 6 3.73 -23.56 -17.24
C ASN A 6 3.27 -23.52 -15.78
N LYS A 7 4.15 -23.10 -14.87
CA LYS A 7 3.75 -22.79 -13.48
C LYS A 7 2.89 -21.53 -13.51
N GLN A 8 1.58 -21.72 -13.42
CA GLN A 8 0.64 -20.65 -13.06
C GLN A 8 1.10 -20.07 -11.71
N ILE A 9 1.60 -18.84 -11.74
CA ILE A 9 1.91 -18.08 -10.53
C ILE A 9 0.56 -17.67 -9.94
N GLN A 10 0.14 -18.39 -8.91
CA GLN A 10 -1.00 -18.01 -8.09
C GLN A 10 -0.51 -16.91 -7.12
N PHE A 11 -0.85 -15.66 -7.42
CA PHE A 11 -0.60 -14.56 -6.49
C PHE A 11 -1.56 -14.69 -5.31
N SER A 12 -1.07 -15.13 -4.14
CA SER A 12 -1.79 -14.99 -2.87
C SER A 12 -1.31 -13.71 -2.16
N ASN A 13 -2.25 -12.95 -1.58
CA ASN A 13 -1.98 -11.70 -0.86
C ASN A 13 -1.12 -11.88 0.41
N GLU A 14 -0.69 -13.11 0.71
CA GLU A 14 0.01 -13.48 1.94
C GLU A 14 1.49 -13.06 1.96
N ASN A 15 2.04 -12.56 0.84
CA ASN A 15 3.43 -12.10 0.72
C ASN A 15 3.57 -10.58 0.47
N SER A 16 2.57 -9.77 0.84
CA SER A 16 2.61 -8.32 0.64
C SER A 16 3.67 -7.66 1.56
N PRO A 17 4.76 -7.05 1.01
CA PRO A 17 5.87 -6.53 1.80
C PRO A 17 5.50 -5.36 2.72
N PHE A 18 4.35 -4.72 2.46
CA PHE A 18 3.94 -3.52 3.19
C PHE A 18 2.77 -3.79 4.15
N THR A 19 1.91 -4.77 3.91
CA THR A 19 0.77 -5.04 4.79
C THR A 19 1.23 -5.40 6.21
N GLU A 20 2.29 -6.21 6.33
CA GLU A 20 2.87 -6.57 7.63
C GLU A 20 3.59 -5.37 8.28
N LEU A 21 4.40 -4.62 7.52
CA LEU A 21 5.11 -3.45 8.01
C LEU A 21 4.15 -2.39 8.59
N PHE A 22 3.05 -2.09 7.91
CA PHE A 22 2.05 -1.15 8.40
C PHE A 22 1.25 -1.70 9.56
N SER A 23 1.02 -3.02 9.62
CA SER A 23 0.41 -3.66 10.79
C SER A 23 1.28 -3.52 12.04
N LEU A 24 2.61 -3.57 11.91
CA LEU A 24 3.55 -3.33 13.00
C LEU A 24 3.55 -1.88 13.51
N LEU A 25 3.12 -0.93 12.67
CA LEU A 25 2.97 0.47 13.09
C LEU A 25 1.67 0.71 13.86
N LYS A 26 0.74 -0.25 13.93
CA LYS A 26 -0.50 -0.10 14.69
C LYS A 26 -0.24 -0.42 16.16
N ARG A 27 -0.54 0.55 17.04
CA ARG A 27 -0.53 0.34 18.49
C ARG A 27 -1.97 0.25 18.96
N TYR A 28 -2.32 -0.89 19.54
CA TYR A 28 -3.66 -1.13 20.08
C TYR A 28 -3.68 -1.07 21.60
N GLU A 29 -4.76 -0.56 22.14
CA GLU A 29 -5.15 -0.69 23.55
C GLU A 29 -6.56 -1.26 23.63
N ASN A 30 -6.94 -1.79 24.80
CA ASN A 30 -8.30 -2.26 25.02
C ASN A 30 -9.12 -1.17 25.68
N LEU A 31 -10.29 -0.89 25.09
CA LEU A 31 -11.31 -0.09 25.75
C LEU A 31 -11.81 -0.79 27.02
N SER A 32 -12.47 -0.05 27.91
CA SER A 32 -13.14 -0.61 29.10
C SER A 32 -14.21 -1.65 28.76
N SER A 33 -14.70 -1.68 27.52
CA SER A 33 -15.60 -2.71 26.96
C SER A 33 -14.89 -4.00 26.54
N GLY A 34 -13.55 -4.04 26.58
CA GLY A 34 -12.72 -5.14 26.10
C GLY A 34 -12.46 -5.14 24.58
N LEU A 35 -12.98 -4.17 23.83
CA LEU A 35 -12.75 -4.04 22.40
C LEU A 35 -11.40 -3.36 22.10
N PRO A 36 -10.61 -3.86 21.14
CA PRO A 36 -9.35 -3.23 20.75
C PRO A 36 -9.61 -1.91 20.01
N THR A 37 -8.80 -0.89 20.29
CA THR A 37 -8.83 0.42 19.62
C THR A 37 -7.40 0.92 19.42
N LEU A 38 -7.20 1.88 18.53
CA LEU A 38 -5.90 2.50 18.33
C LEU A 38 -5.52 3.37 19.55
N ALA A 39 -4.35 3.11 20.12
CA ALA A 39 -3.81 3.79 21.31
C ALA A 39 -3.29 5.22 21.04
N TYR A 40 -3.52 5.74 19.84
CA TYR A 40 -3.10 7.07 19.42
C TYR A 40 -4.12 8.12 19.86
N ASN A 41 -3.68 9.31 20.25
CA ASN A 41 -4.58 10.44 20.49
C ASN A 41 -5.08 11.04 19.16
N SER A 42 -6.09 11.92 19.22
CA SER A 42 -6.74 12.44 18.01
C SER A 42 -5.83 13.27 17.11
N ASP A 43 -4.84 13.97 17.67
CA ASP A 43 -3.91 14.76 16.86
C ASP A 43 -2.85 13.87 16.19
N GLU A 44 -2.39 12.82 16.86
CA GLU A 44 -1.56 11.77 16.25
C GLU A 44 -2.29 11.07 15.10
N LEU A 45 -3.58 10.76 15.27
CA LEU A 45 -4.41 10.17 14.22
C LEU A 45 -4.54 11.11 13.00
N LYS A 46 -4.73 12.42 13.21
CA LYS A 46 -4.76 13.43 12.12
C LYS A 46 -3.42 13.54 11.39
N VAL A 47 -2.31 13.50 12.11
CA VAL A 47 -0.97 13.52 11.50
C VAL A 47 -0.75 12.26 10.66
N MET A 48 -1.18 11.09 11.16
CA MET A 48 -1.16 9.86 10.36
C MET A 48 -2.00 9.98 9.09
N TYR A 49 -3.18 10.61 9.16
CA TYR A 49 -3.99 10.92 7.97
C TYR A 49 -3.21 11.69 6.91
N GLN A 50 -2.59 12.80 7.31
CA GLN A 50 -1.81 13.63 6.39
C GLN A 50 -0.64 12.85 5.77
N HIS A 51 0.03 12.01 6.56
CA HIS A 51 1.12 11.19 6.06
C HIS A 51 0.64 10.11 5.09
N ILE A 52 -0.54 9.53 5.32
CA ILE A 52 -1.16 8.57 4.40
C ILE A 52 -1.47 9.25 3.07
N ASP A 53 -2.08 10.44 3.08
CA ASP A 53 -2.38 11.20 1.86
C ASP A 53 -1.10 11.54 1.08
N ASN A 54 -0.08 12.04 1.77
CA ASN A 54 1.21 12.35 1.14
C ASN A 54 1.88 11.10 0.54
N ALA A 55 1.79 9.96 1.23
CA ALA A 55 2.32 8.70 0.73
C ALA A 55 1.56 8.23 -0.51
N MET A 56 0.24 8.34 -0.51
CA MET A 56 -0.62 8.03 -1.66
C MET A 56 -0.28 8.88 -2.89
N ASP A 57 -0.10 10.19 -2.71
CA ASP A 57 0.29 11.10 -3.78
C ASP A 57 1.67 10.75 -4.36
N ALA A 58 2.64 10.45 -3.50
CA ALA A 58 3.98 10.04 -3.92
C ALA A 58 3.94 8.72 -4.72
N LEU A 59 3.10 7.77 -4.32
CA LEU A 59 2.94 6.50 -5.02
C LEU A 59 2.29 6.68 -6.39
N LEU A 60 1.26 7.54 -6.48
CA LEU A 60 0.63 7.88 -7.75
C LEU A 60 1.63 8.56 -8.70
N GLN A 61 2.46 9.48 -8.19
CA GLN A 61 3.52 10.10 -8.99
C GLN A 61 4.54 9.06 -9.49
N GLY A 62 4.98 8.15 -8.60
CA GLY A 62 5.91 7.08 -8.98
C GLY A 62 5.34 6.15 -10.06
N LEU A 63 4.05 5.83 -10.01
CA LEU A 63 3.37 5.06 -11.07
C LEU A 63 3.34 5.82 -12.40
N GLN A 64 3.10 7.13 -12.38
CA GLN A 64 3.11 7.96 -13.60
C GLN A 64 4.50 8.01 -14.24
N ASP A 65 5.54 8.20 -13.43
CA ASP A 65 6.94 8.24 -13.90
C ASP A 65 7.34 6.92 -14.56
N ILE A 66 6.87 5.78 -14.04
CA ILE A 66 7.09 4.46 -14.65
C ILE A 66 6.34 4.33 -15.96
N GLY A 67 5.09 4.78 -16.04
CA GLY A 67 4.35 4.83 -17.30
C GLY A 67 5.10 5.61 -18.38
N HIS A 68 5.75 6.71 -18.01
CA HIS A 68 6.61 7.49 -18.90
C HIS A 68 7.86 6.70 -19.34
N LEU A 69 8.56 6.04 -18.41
CA LEU A 69 9.72 5.21 -18.72
C LEU A 69 9.36 4.05 -19.67
N MET A 70 8.24 3.37 -19.42
CA MET A 70 7.73 2.30 -20.30
C MET A 70 7.50 2.80 -21.72
N ASN A 71 6.88 3.98 -21.87
CA ASN A 71 6.63 4.58 -23.18
C ASN A 71 7.94 4.97 -23.89
N MET A 72 8.95 5.45 -23.16
CA MET A 72 10.28 5.73 -23.73
C MET A 72 10.95 4.44 -24.23
N ILE A 73 10.97 3.39 -23.41
CA ILE A 73 11.59 2.11 -23.75
C ILE A 73 10.88 1.44 -24.95
N ALA A 74 9.54 1.50 -25.00
CA ALA A 74 8.76 0.96 -26.11
C ALA A 74 9.07 1.67 -27.44
N ARG A 75 9.39 2.97 -27.41
CA ARG A 75 9.79 3.75 -28.60
C ARG A 75 11.19 3.37 -29.10
N ASP A 76 12.09 3.01 -28.19
CA ASP A 76 13.49 2.70 -28.50
C ASP A 76 13.72 1.25 -28.98
N LYS A 77 12.67 0.42 -29.08
CA LYS A 77 12.69 -0.96 -29.62
C LYS A 77 13.77 -1.89 -29.03
N LYS A 78 14.19 -1.65 -27.78
CA LYS A 78 15.12 -2.53 -27.06
C LYS A 78 14.39 -3.82 -26.65
N GLU A 79 15.08 -4.96 -26.49
CA GLU A 79 14.47 -6.13 -25.84
C GLU A 79 14.28 -5.81 -24.34
N VAL A 80 13.04 -5.95 -23.84
CA VAL A 80 12.57 -5.37 -22.55
C VAL A 80 12.06 -6.44 -21.58
N THR A 81 12.42 -7.71 -21.75
CA THR A 81 11.74 -8.81 -21.05
C THR A 81 11.96 -8.76 -19.53
N ASP A 82 13.19 -8.48 -19.07
CA ASP A 82 13.50 -8.37 -17.64
C ASP A 82 13.00 -7.04 -17.04
N ASP A 83 13.06 -5.95 -17.80
CA ASP A 83 12.57 -4.63 -17.41
C ASP A 83 11.04 -4.64 -17.18
N ILE A 84 10.28 -5.34 -18.05
CA ILE A 84 8.82 -5.48 -17.90
C ILE A 84 8.45 -6.27 -16.64
N ASN A 85 9.18 -7.35 -16.32
CA ASN A 85 8.94 -8.14 -15.11
C ASN A 85 9.20 -7.32 -13.83
N ASN A 86 10.28 -6.53 -13.81
CA ASN A 86 10.60 -5.64 -12.71
C ASN A 86 9.54 -4.54 -12.53
N ILE A 87 9.04 -3.98 -13.64
CA ILE A 87 7.93 -3.02 -13.62
C ILE A 87 6.65 -3.65 -13.06
N GLY A 88 6.30 -4.87 -13.49
CA GLY A 88 5.13 -5.59 -12.97
C GLY A 88 5.21 -5.86 -11.47
N PHE A 89 6.39 -6.28 -10.99
CA PHE A 89 6.64 -6.46 -9.55
C PHE A 89 6.49 -5.14 -8.78
N PHE A 90 7.00 -4.04 -9.33
CA PHE A 90 6.92 -2.73 -8.71
C PHE A 90 5.48 -2.21 -8.65
N ILE A 91 4.69 -2.34 -9.72
CA ILE A 91 3.26 -1.98 -9.75
C ILE A 91 2.48 -2.78 -8.69
N THR A 92 2.77 -4.08 -8.57
CA THR A 92 2.17 -4.95 -7.55
C THR A 92 2.53 -4.46 -6.15
N SER A 93 3.80 -4.11 -5.93
CA SER A 93 4.30 -3.56 -4.66
C SER A 93 3.61 -2.24 -4.28
N ILE A 94 3.37 -1.33 -5.24
CA ILE A 94 2.64 -0.09 -5.00
C ILE A 94 1.17 -0.35 -4.68
N SER A 95 0.53 -1.28 -5.40
CA SER A 95 -0.88 -1.64 -5.15
C SER A 95 -1.06 -2.17 -3.73
N ASN A 96 -0.16 -3.06 -3.30
CA ASN A 96 -0.14 -3.61 -1.95
C ASN A 96 0.08 -2.55 -0.87
N LEU A 97 0.98 -1.59 -1.11
CA LEU A 97 1.22 -0.47 -0.21
C LEU A 97 0.00 0.45 -0.11
N THR A 98 -0.66 0.72 -1.24
CA THR A 98 -1.90 1.50 -1.31
C THR A 98 -3.00 0.86 -0.48
N GLU A 99 -3.17 -0.46 -0.57
CA GLU A 99 -4.14 -1.20 0.23
C GLU A 99 -3.84 -1.12 1.73
N ALA A 100 -2.57 -1.31 2.12
CA ALA A 100 -2.14 -1.20 3.51
C ALA A 100 -2.39 0.20 4.09
N LEU A 101 -2.09 1.26 3.33
CA LEU A 101 -2.35 2.65 3.70
C LEU A 101 -3.85 2.93 3.87
N ASN A 102 -4.69 2.40 2.97
CA ASN A 102 -6.14 2.54 3.08
C ASN A 102 -6.72 1.80 4.29
N SER A 103 -6.19 0.63 4.65
CA SER A 103 -6.59 -0.06 5.88
C SER A 103 -6.26 0.78 7.12
N LEU A 104 -5.04 1.33 7.19
CA LEU A 104 -4.64 2.19 8.32
C LEU A 104 -5.50 3.45 8.40
N ARG A 105 -5.83 4.05 7.26
CA ARG A 105 -6.76 5.18 7.16
C ARG A 105 -8.12 4.80 7.75
N SER A 106 -8.73 3.71 7.27
CA SER A 106 -10.04 3.26 7.75
C SER A 106 -10.07 3.02 9.27
N ASP A 107 -9.01 2.42 9.83
CA ASP A 107 -8.89 2.20 11.27
C ASP A 107 -8.84 3.54 12.03
N ALA A 108 -8.06 4.50 11.53
CA ALA A 108 -7.95 5.83 12.12
C ALA A 108 -9.28 6.61 12.04
N ASP A 109 -9.98 6.57 10.89
CA ASP A 109 -11.31 7.18 10.68
C ASP A 109 -12.32 6.67 11.70
N CYS A 110 -12.35 5.36 11.90
CA CYS A 110 -13.26 4.71 12.84
C CYS A 110 -13.08 5.26 14.25
N VAL A 111 -11.83 5.26 14.73
CA VAL A 111 -11.48 5.74 16.08
C VAL A 111 -11.77 7.23 16.25
N LEU A 112 -11.51 8.03 15.21
CA LEU A 112 -11.77 9.47 15.20
C LEU A 112 -13.28 9.79 15.27
N ARG A 113 -14.10 9.05 14.52
CA ARG A 113 -15.57 9.14 14.57
C ARG A 113 -16.13 8.73 15.93
N ASP A 114 -15.64 7.64 16.50
CA ASP A 114 -16.06 7.17 17.84
C ASP A 114 -15.76 8.21 18.93
N ARG A 115 -14.71 9.02 18.74
CA ARG A 115 -14.34 10.12 19.63
C ARG A 115 -15.13 11.41 19.37
N GLY A 116 -16.07 11.42 18.43
CA GLY A 116 -16.88 12.59 18.09
C GLY A 116 -16.07 13.73 17.47
N VAL A 117 -14.87 13.44 16.97
CA VAL A 117 -14.08 14.43 16.24
C VAL A 117 -14.61 14.42 14.80
N SER A 118 -14.94 15.58 14.25
CA SER A 118 -15.43 15.75 12.88
C SER A 118 -14.61 16.85 12.21
N ASN A 119 -14.27 16.64 10.93
CA ASN A 119 -13.41 17.46 10.08
C ASN A 119 -11.91 17.15 10.19
N TYR A 120 -11.41 16.44 9.16
CA TYR A 120 -10.00 16.35 8.75
C TYR A 120 -10.00 16.54 7.23
#